data_AF-A0A7J3JAJ7-F1
#
_entry.id   AF-A0A7J3JAJ7-F1
#
_cell.length_a   1.000
_cell.length_b   1.000
_cell.length_c   1.000
_cell.angle_alpha   90.00
_cell.angle_beta   90.00
_cell.angle_gamma   90.00
#
_symmetry.space_group_name_H-M   'P 1'
#
loop_
_entity.id
_entity.type
_entity.pdbx_description
1 polymer ?
#
loop_
_entity_poly.entity_id
_entity_poly.type
_entity_poly.pdbx_seq_one_letter_code
_entity_poly.pdbx_strand_id
1 'polypeptide(L)'
;MREELPFPDKVLQTLHNLCATAADLARRGEEVARLLQRDQNEIEGILDQYKSEGFAESFIDNEGKKRYYLNGRGIIKVCSLFT
;
A
#
# COMPACT_ATOMS: atom_id res chain seq x y z
N MET A 1 -20.45 14.55 7.97
CA MET A 1 -19.00 14.70 8.21
C MET A 1 -18.39 13.40 7.73
N ARG A 2 -17.60 13.37 6.65
CA ARG A 2 -16.89 12.13 6.29
C ARG A 2 -15.85 11.91 7.38
N GLU A 3 -15.94 10.79 8.09
CA GLU A 3 -14.88 10.39 9.01
C GLU A 3 -13.59 10.28 8.21
N GLU A 4 -12.53 10.89 8.72
CA GLU A 4 -11.24 10.87 8.05
C GLU A 4 -10.67 9.46 8.18
N LEU A 5 -10.36 8.83 7.04
CA LEU A 5 -9.80 7.48 7.02
C LEU A 5 -8.56 7.40 7.93
N PRO A 6 -8.44 6.35 8.77
CA PRO A 6 -7.21 6.10 9.51
C PRO A 6 -6.00 6.13 8.58
N PHE A 7 -4.90 6.71 9.05
CA PHE A 7 -3.72 6.90 8.20
C PHE A 7 -3.20 5.59 7.57
N PRO A 8 -3.15 4.44 8.27
CA PRO A 8 -2.80 3.17 7.64
C PRO A 8 -3.70 2.81 6.45
N ASP A 9 -5.01 3.00 6.57
CA ASP A 9 -5.94 2.72 5.47
C ASP A 9 -5.70 3.66 4.28
N LYS A 10 -5.28 4.91 4.50
CA LYS A 10 -4.84 5.83 3.42
C LYS A 10 -3.62 5.31 2.65
N VAL A 11 -2.75 4.53 3.28
CA VAL A 11 -1.59 3.90 2.60
C VAL A 11 -2.07 2.84 1.60
N LEU A 12 -2.97 1.94 2.01
CA LEU A 12 -3.57 0.95 1.09
C LEU A 12 -4.39 1.63 -0.01
N GLN A 13 -5.14 2.68 0.33
CA GLN A 13 -5.85 3.48 -0.65
C GLN A 13 -4.91 4.03 -1.72
N THR A 14 -3.72 4.48 -1.31
CA THR A 14 -2.74 5.06 -2.22
C THR A 14 -2.16 3.99 -3.16
N LEU A 15 -1.86 2.79 -2.67
CA LEU A 15 -1.48 1.67 -3.54
C LEU A 15 -2.58 1.32 -4.55
N HIS A 16 -3.84 1.27 -4.10
CA HIS A 16 -4.99 1.04 -4.99
C HIS A 16 -5.08 2.12 -6.07
N ASN A 17 -4.96 3.41 -5.69
CA ASN A 17 -5.01 4.54 -6.62
C ASN A 17 -3.84 4.56 -7.61
N LEU A 18 -2.71 3.97 -7.25
CA LEU A 18 -1.55 3.76 -8.14
C LEU A 18 -1.67 2.49 -9.00
N CYS A 19 -2.81 1.81 -8.94
CA CYS A 19 -3.10 0.52 -9.58
C CYS A 19 -2.13 -0.60 -9.19
N ALA A 20 -1.49 -0.50 -8.02
CA ALA A 20 -0.55 -1.50 -7.51
C ALA A 20 -1.29 -2.76 -7.06
N THR A 21 -1.78 -3.54 -8.02
CA THR A 21 -2.73 -4.66 -7.83
C THR A 21 -2.21 -5.98 -8.39
N ALA A 22 -0.98 -5.99 -8.90
CA ALA A 22 -0.24 -7.13 -9.39
C ALA A 22 1.27 -6.86 -9.27
N ALA A 23 2.09 -7.91 -9.34
CA ALA A 23 3.54 -7.80 -9.11
C ALA A 23 4.24 -6.88 -10.13
N ASP A 24 3.81 -6.90 -11.39
CA ASP A 24 4.30 -6.03 -12.46
C ASP A 24 3.90 -4.56 -12.29
N LEU A 25 2.81 -4.30 -11.56
CA LEU A 25 2.33 -2.95 -11.21
C LEU A 25 2.77 -2.49 -9.81
N ALA A 26 3.60 -3.29 -9.12
CA ALA A 26 4.02 -3.02 -7.76
C ALA A 26 4.82 -1.71 -7.63
N ARG A 27 4.61 -1.02 -6.51
CA ARG A 27 5.18 0.31 -6.23
C ARG A 27 6.20 0.26 -5.11
N ARG A 28 7.18 1.16 -5.15
CA ARG A 28 8.13 1.33 -4.05
C ARG A 28 7.50 2.15 -2.92
N GLY A 29 7.98 1.91 -1.68
CA GLY A 29 7.56 2.69 -0.51
C GLY A 29 7.80 4.20 -0.69
N GLU A 30 8.92 4.57 -1.35
CA GLU A 30 9.25 5.97 -1.69
C GLU A 30 8.22 6.67 -2.61
N GLU A 31 7.52 5.93 -3.47
CA GLU A 31 6.49 6.52 -4.35
C GLU A 31 5.25 6.89 -3.53
N VAL A 32 4.82 5.96 -2.67
CA VAL A 32 3.69 6.16 -1.76
C VAL A 32 3.99 7.25 -0.72
N ALA A 33 5.19 7.24 -0.16
CA ALA A 33 5.67 8.24 0.80
C ALA A 33 5.65 9.66 0.24
N ARG A 34 6.07 9.85 -1.02
CA ARG A 34 6.02 11.16 -1.68
C ARG A 34 4.59 11.69 -1.84
N LEU A 35 3.64 10.83 -2.20
CA LEU A 35 2.24 11.24 -2.37
C LEU A 35 1.57 11.60 -1.03
N LEU A 36 1.94 10.89 0.04
CA LEU A 36 1.41 11.11 1.38
C LEU A 36 2.21 12.14 2.21
N GLN A 37 3.33 12.65 1.67
CA GLN A 37 4.25 13.58 2.32
C GLN A 37 4.76 13.06 3.67
N ARG A 38 5.21 11.80 3.67
CA ARG A 38 5.58 11.03 4.88
C ARG A 38 6.94 10.36 4.71
N ASP A 39 7.49 9.86 5.80
CA ASP A 39 8.76 9.14 5.77
C ASP A 39 8.60 7.77 5.08
N GLN A 40 9.61 7.37 4.30
CA GLN A 40 9.57 6.08 3.61
C GLN A 40 9.50 4.91 4.59
N ASN A 41 10.25 4.96 5.71
CA ASN A 41 10.27 3.86 6.67
C ASN A 41 8.94 3.72 7.41
N GLU A 42 8.26 4.84 7.67
CA GLU A 42 6.89 4.84 8.22
C GLU A 42 5.93 4.12 7.27
N ILE A 43 5.98 4.46 5.98
CA ILE A 43 5.13 3.82 4.95
C ILE A 43 5.46 2.34 4.79
N GLU A 44 6.73 1.99 4.72
CA GLU A 44 7.15 0.59 4.59
C GLU A 44 6.76 -0.24 5.82
N GLY A 45 6.82 0.31 7.03
CA GLY A 45 6.33 -0.35 8.24
C GLY A 45 4.84 -0.66 8.17
N ILE A 46 4.02 0.28 7.70
CA ILE A 46 2.58 0.07 7.49
C ILE A 46 2.31 -0.99 6.42
N LEU A 47 3.04 -0.93 5.30
CA LEU A 47 2.90 -1.89 4.20
C LEU A 47 3.34 -3.30 4.61
N ASP A 48 4.39 -3.42 5.41
CA ASP A 48 4.84 -4.67 5.99
C ASP A 48 3.82 -5.25 6.98
N GLN A 49 3.19 -4.40 7.77
CA GLN A 49 2.10 -4.84 8.63
C GLN A 49 0.93 -5.38 7.80
N TYR A 50 0.48 -4.67 6.76
CA TYR A 50 -0.59 -5.18 5.90
C TYR A 50 -0.22 -6.41 5.09
N LYS A 51 1.06 -6.57 4.75
CA LYS A 51 1.56 -7.84 4.23
C LYS A 51 1.43 -8.96 5.25
N SER A 52 1.81 -8.72 6.51
CA SER A 52 1.68 -9.72 7.58
C SER A 52 0.22 -10.12 7.84
N GLU A 53 -0.72 -9.20 7.64
CA GLU A 53 -2.17 -9.44 7.73
C GLU A 53 -2.76 -10.10 6.46
N GLY A 54 -1.97 -10.19 5.39
CA GLY A 54 -2.30 -10.83 4.12
C GLY A 54 -3.14 -9.97 3.17
N PHE A 55 -3.05 -8.64 3.27
CA PHE A 55 -3.71 -7.68 2.37
C PHE A 55 -2.77 -7.17 1.26
N ALA A 56 -1.46 -7.19 1.51
CA ALA A 56 -0.45 -6.79 0.55
C ALA A 56 0.58 -7.90 0.33
N GLU A 57 1.30 -7.82 -0.77
CA GLU A 57 2.43 -8.65 -1.10
C GLU A 57 3.66 -7.77 -1.31
N SER A 58 4.85 -8.32 -1.12
CA SER A 58 6.10 -7.61 -1.38
C SER A 58 7.16 -8.50 -2.00
N PHE A 59 8.00 -7.93 -2.85
CA PHE A 59 9.22 -8.59 -3.36
C PHE A 59 10.36 -7.60 -3.48
N ILE A 60 11.58 -8.12 -3.62
CA ILE A 60 12.76 -7.32 -3.97
C ILE A 60 12.94 -7.41 -5.48
N ASP A 61 13.02 -6.26 -6.16
CA ASP A 61 13.26 -6.21 -7.59
C ASP A 61 14.75 -6.41 -7.95
N ASN A 62 15.05 -6.40 -9.25
CA ASN A 62 16.41 -6.60 -9.75
C ASN A 62 17.39 -5.48 -9.35
N GLU A 63 16.90 -4.35 -8.86
CA GLU A 63 17.70 -3.21 -8.37
C GLU A 63 17.92 -3.28 -6.84
N GLY A 64 17.48 -4.37 -6.20
CA GLY A 64 17.54 -4.53 -4.75
C GLY A 64 16.52 -3.66 -4.01
N LYS A 65 15.49 -3.15 -4.69
CA LYS A 65 14.46 -2.28 -4.11
C LYS A 65 13.21 -3.07 -3.76
N LYS A 66 12.66 -2.80 -2.57
CA LYS A 66 11.43 -3.44 -2.11
C LYS A 66 10.22 -2.80 -2.78
N ARG A 67 9.34 -3.65 -3.32
CA ARG A 67 8.10 -3.27 -3.98
C ARG A 67 6.91 -3.92 -3.31
N TYR A 68 5.77 -3.24 -3.35
CA TYR A 68 4.53 -3.65 -2.73
C TYR A 68 3.35 -3.56 -3.72
N TYR A 69 2.41 -4.49 -3.60
CA TYR A 69 1.13 -4.46 -4.32
C TYR A 69 0.03 -5.08 -3.47
N LEU A 70 -1.22 -4.72 -3.73
CA LEU A 70 -2.40 -5.30 -3.11
C LEU A 70 -2.72 -6.64 -3.77
N ASN A 71 -3.00 -7.65 -2.96
CA ASN A 71 -3.65 -8.86 -3.45
C ASN A 71 -5.18 -8.68 -3.45
N GLY A 72 -5.93 -9.71 -3.85
CA GLY A 72 -7.40 -9.65 -3.90
C GLY A 72 -8.04 -9.25 -2.56
N ARG A 73 -7.50 -9.71 -1.42
CA ARG A 73 -8.00 -9.33 -0.09
C ARG A 73 -7.73 -7.86 0.21
N GLY A 74 -6.57 -7.34 -0.16
CA GLY A 74 -6.24 -5.92 -0.03
C GLY A 74 -7.16 -5.02 -0.83
N ILE A 75 -7.46 -5.40 -2.08
CA ILE A 75 -8.41 -4.66 -2.92
C ILE A 75 -9.80 -4.63 -2.27
N ILE A 76 -10.31 -5.78 -1.81
CA ILE A 76 -11.61 -5.86 -1.12
C ILE A 76 -11.62 -4.99 0.14
N LYS A 77 -10.55 -5.04 0.95
CA LYS A 77 -10.42 -4.20 2.15
C LYS A 77 -10.52 -2.72 1.79
N VAL A 78 -9.77 -2.26 0.79
CA VAL A 78 -9.81 -0.86 0.35
C VAL A 78 -11.20 -0.48 -0.16
N CYS A 79 -11.85 -1.31 -0.98
CA CYS A 79 -13.19 -1.05 -1.47
C CYS A 79 -14.22 -0.95 -0.33
N SER A 80 -14.08 -1.75 0.73
CA SER A 80 -14.98 -1.72 1.89
C SER A 80 -14.92 -0.42 2.71
N LEU A 81 -13.86 0.38 2.55
CA LEU A 81 -13.71 1.67 3.24
C LEU A 81 -14.69 2.75 2.75
N PHE A 82 -15.37 2.53 1.62
CA PHE A 82 -16.28 3.50 1.00
C PHE A 82 -17.75 3.06 1.01
N THR A 83 -18.07 1.99 1.74
CA THR A 83 -19.44 1.45 1.87
C THR A 83 -20.03 1.82 3.22
#